data_AF-A0A9N9HYH4-F1
#
_entry.id   AF-A0A9N9HYH4-F1
#
_cell.length_a   1.000
_cell.length_b   1.000
_cell.length_c   1.000
_cell.angle_alpha   90.00
_cell.angle_beta   90.00
_cell.angle_gamma   90.00
#
_symmetry.space_group_name_H-M   'P 1'
#
loop_
_entity.id
_entity.type
_entity.pdbx_description
1 polymer ?
#
loop_
_entity_poly.entity_id
_entity_poly.type
_entity_poly.pdbx_seq_one_letter_code
_entity_poly.pdbx_strand_id
1 'polypeptide(L)'
;AIFGKAQRRNRKNVVQKKETRTTKKDKTLDIEAQIDVAYQDWRDKFEEEADEADFFCTAIPNPVPLEGKLLLEPVKELSKKSPNHWNDKDLMPIIKLLAGRPWIDGRGDNYDGACAFNMISPDFDAYLNEHDKIRGLVDPTYVVADVGGGPTPNFGINNYPPVGSPHPQLVNFANTTYVWVFNGRDRVAQAQHLVGWLQCAVPGLDLFVFNTSSPATQY
;
A
#
# COMPACT_ATOMS: atom_id res chain seq x y z
N ALA A 1 5.87 72.29 -61.42
CA ALA A 1 6.86 72.46 -62.50
C ALA A 1 8.03 71.53 -62.26
N ILE A 2 8.38 70.74 -63.28
CA ILE A 2 9.70 70.13 -63.60
C ILE A 2 10.23 68.97 -62.72
N PHE A 3 10.05 67.76 -63.27
CA PHE A 3 11.00 66.63 -63.47
C PHE A 3 12.37 66.55 -62.77
N GLY A 4 12.72 65.32 -62.38
CA GLY A 4 14.10 64.83 -62.29
C GLY A 4 14.22 63.34 -61.91
N LYS A 5 14.61 62.48 -62.86
CA LYS A 5 14.69 61.01 -62.75
C LYS A 5 15.99 60.49 -62.10
N ALA A 6 15.83 59.42 -61.31
CA ALA A 6 16.61 58.18 -61.18
C ALA A 6 18.13 58.16 -60.96
N GLN A 7 18.57 57.44 -59.91
CA GLN A 7 19.52 56.32 -60.08
C GLN A 7 19.46 55.29 -58.93
N ARG A 8 19.40 54.00 -59.31
CA ARG A 8 19.45 52.82 -58.44
C ARG A 8 20.84 52.62 -57.83
N ARG A 9 20.90 52.16 -56.57
CA ARG A 9 21.88 51.14 -56.11
C ARG A 9 21.36 50.40 -54.86
N ASN A 10 21.26 49.09 -55.00
CA ASN A 10 20.92 48.09 -53.99
C ASN A 10 22.14 47.79 -53.09
N ARG A 11 21.95 47.63 -51.77
CA ARG A 11 22.61 46.57 -50.93
C ARG A 11 22.18 46.61 -49.44
N LYS A 12 21.25 45.70 -49.11
CA LYS A 12 21.10 44.79 -47.94
C LYS A 12 21.69 45.10 -46.54
N ASN A 13 20.82 44.90 -45.53
CA ASN A 13 20.95 44.23 -44.21
C ASN A 13 22.09 44.67 -43.27
N VAL A 14 21.89 44.84 -41.95
CA VAL A 14 21.67 43.77 -40.96
C VAL A 14 21.02 44.34 -39.68
N VAL A 15 19.93 43.71 -39.25
CA VAL A 15 19.35 43.83 -37.89
C VAL A 15 20.17 42.93 -36.96
N GLN A 16 20.90 43.50 -36.00
CA GLN A 16 21.49 42.73 -34.91
C GLN A 16 20.43 42.44 -33.84
N LYS A 17 19.83 41.25 -33.94
CA LYS A 17 19.07 40.64 -32.85
C LYS A 17 20.08 40.11 -31.84
N LYS A 18 20.11 40.67 -30.64
CA LYS A 18 20.94 40.22 -29.53
C LYS A 18 20.32 38.91 -29.00
N GLU A 19 20.74 37.78 -29.54
CA GLU A 19 20.41 36.46 -29.00
C GLU A 19 21.27 36.21 -27.76
N THR A 20 20.66 36.33 -26.58
CA THR A 20 21.21 35.82 -25.34
C THR A 20 21.17 34.30 -25.38
N ARG A 21 22.32 33.67 -25.64
CA ARG A 21 22.54 32.24 -25.44
C ARG A 21 22.37 31.91 -23.95
N THR A 22 21.21 31.40 -23.57
CA THR A 22 21.05 30.65 -22.31
C THR A 22 21.69 29.28 -22.49
N THR A 23 22.78 29.06 -21.77
CA THR A 23 23.56 27.82 -21.77
C THR A 23 22.71 26.65 -21.25
N LYS A 24 22.84 25.46 -21.85
CA LYS A 24 22.11 24.24 -21.44
C LYS A 24 22.20 23.98 -19.92
N LYS A 25 23.35 24.30 -19.30
CA LYS A 25 23.58 24.14 -17.86
C LYS A 25 22.66 25.01 -17.00
N ASP A 26 22.36 26.25 -17.42
CA ASP A 26 21.43 27.13 -16.70
C ASP A 26 19.99 26.63 -16.80
N LYS A 27 19.60 26.07 -17.95
CA LYS A 27 18.27 25.46 -18.12
C LYS A 27 18.14 24.15 -17.34
N THR A 28 19.22 23.38 -17.18
CA THR A 28 19.20 22.15 -16.38
C THR A 28 19.11 22.46 -14.89
N LEU A 29 19.86 23.45 -14.39
CA LEU A 29 19.75 23.96 -13.02
C LEU A 29 18.35 24.52 -12.72
N ASP A 30 17.74 25.19 -13.69
CA ASP A 30 16.37 25.72 -13.59
C ASP A 30 15.32 24.60 -13.55
N ILE A 31 15.51 23.51 -14.31
CA ILE A 31 14.63 22.34 -14.26
C ILE A 31 14.80 21.56 -12.95
N GLU A 32 16.04 21.33 -12.49
CA GLU A 32 16.30 20.66 -11.21
C GLU A 32 15.70 21.44 -10.04
N ALA A 33 15.87 22.76 -10.02
CA ALA A 33 15.25 23.62 -9.02
C ALA A 33 13.71 23.59 -9.09
N GLN A 34 13.12 23.52 -10.28
CA GLN A 34 11.67 23.38 -10.44
C GLN A 34 11.15 22.01 -9.98
N ILE A 35 11.93 20.93 -10.22
CA ILE A 35 11.60 19.59 -9.71
C ILE A 35 11.71 19.57 -8.19
N ASP A 36 12.76 20.16 -7.62
CA ASP A 36 12.95 20.21 -6.17
C ASP A 36 11.86 21.05 -5.51
N VAL A 37 11.48 22.19 -6.08
CA VAL A 37 10.35 23.00 -5.58
C VAL A 37 9.04 22.25 -5.70
N ALA A 38 8.79 21.56 -6.82
CA ALA A 38 7.59 20.74 -6.99
C ALA A 38 7.57 19.54 -6.04
N TYR A 39 8.74 18.96 -5.74
CA TYR A 39 8.88 17.86 -4.80
C TYR A 39 8.69 18.32 -3.36
N GLN A 40 9.23 19.49 -2.98
CA GLN A 40 8.98 20.06 -1.66
C GLN A 40 7.52 20.51 -1.51
N ASP A 41 6.91 21.14 -2.52
CA ASP A 41 5.47 21.50 -2.47
C ASP A 41 4.57 20.26 -2.43
N TRP A 42 4.92 19.19 -3.16
CA TRP A 42 4.25 17.89 -3.07
C TRP A 42 4.45 17.26 -1.69
N ARG A 43 5.67 17.30 -1.15
CA ARG A 43 6.02 16.74 0.16
C ARG A 43 5.37 17.51 1.30
N ASP A 44 5.36 18.83 1.28
CA ASP A 44 4.74 19.68 2.30
C ASP A 44 3.22 19.49 2.31
N LYS A 45 2.59 19.37 1.14
CA LYS A 45 1.19 18.95 1.03
C LYS A 45 0.97 17.53 1.52
N PHE A 46 1.89 16.61 1.21
CA PHE A 46 1.82 15.23 1.67
C PHE A 46 2.08 15.12 3.17
N GLU A 47 2.89 15.98 3.80
CA GLU A 47 3.15 16.02 5.25
C GLU A 47 1.98 16.69 6.01
N GLU A 48 1.38 17.75 5.48
CA GLU A 48 0.12 18.32 6.00
C GLU A 48 -1.06 17.33 5.84
N GLU A 49 -1.11 16.58 4.74
CA GLU A 49 -2.05 15.47 4.57
C GLU A 49 -1.64 14.25 5.40
N ALA A 50 -0.36 13.97 5.69
CA ALA A 50 0.10 12.79 6.42
C ALA A 50 -0.26 12.78 7.90
N ASP A 51 -0.41 13.96 8.51
CA ASP A 51 -1.04 14.06 9.83
C ASP A 51 -2.53 13.61 9.80
N GLU A 52 -3.15 13.51 8.61
CA GLU A 52 -4.45 12.88 8.33
C GLU A 52 -4.37 11.54 7.51
N ALA A 53 -3.25 11.24 6.84
CA ALA A 53 -3.08 10.16 5.86
C ALA A 53 -2.34 8.94 6.39
N ASP A 54 -2.12 8.88 7.71
CA ASP A 54 -1.93 7.61 8.37
C ASP A 54 -3.29 6.92 8.44
N PHE A 55 -3.62 6.20 7.36
CA PHE A 55 -4.84 5.42 7.22
C PHE A 55 -5.15 4.71 8.55
N PHE A 56 -6.24 5.15 9.20
CA PHE A 56 -6.55 4.72 10.56
C PHE A 56 -7.14 3.31 10.52
N CYS A 57 -6.28 2.30 10.69
CA CYS A 57 -6.76 0.96 10.96
C CYS A 57 -7.46 0.96 12.33
N THR A 58 -8.75 0.70 12.29
CA THR A 58 -9.64 0.59 13.44
C THR A 58 -10.03 -0.86 13.71
N ALA A 59 -9.44 -1.80 12.97
CA ALA A 59 -9.65 -3.22 13.16
C ALA A 59 -9.35 -3.63 14.61
N ILE A 60 -10.32 -4.28 15.25
CA ILE A 60 -10.14 -4.89 16.56
C ILE A 60 -9.51 -6.27 16.32
N PRO A 61 -8.27 -6.53 16.79
CA PRO A 61 -7.60 -7.80 16.51
C PRO A 61 -8.44 -9.00 16.97
N ASN A 62 -8.61 -9.96 16.06
CA ASN A 62 -9.29 -11.21 16.29
C ASN A 62 -8.39 -12.34 15.79
N PRO A 63 -7.68 -13.06 16.68
CA PRO A 63 -6.64 -14.01 16.26
C PRO A 63 -7.19 -15.29 15.63
N VAL A 64 -8.51 -15.48 15.62
CA VAL A 64 -9.14 -16.68 15.06
C VAL A 64 -9.27 -16.52 13.54
N PRO A 65 -8.77 -17.47 12.72
CA PRO A 65 -8.94 -17.44 11.27
C PRO A 65 -10.40 -17.41 10.84
N LEU A 66 -10.69 -16.85 9.67
CA LEU A 66 -12.04 -16.90 9.11
C LEU A 66 -12.25 -18.22 8.36
N GLU A 67 -13.24 -19.01 8.78
CA GLU A 67 -13.70 -20.17 8.01
C GLU A 67 -14.25 -19.71 6.65
N GLY A 68 -13.60 -20.09 5.56
CA GLY A 68 -13.94 -19.66 4.20
C GLY A 68 -15.40 -19.90 3.81
N LYS A 69 -16.03 -20.98 4.29
CA LYS A 69 -17.45 -21.26 4.02
C LYS A 69 -18.40 -20.14 4.46
N LEU A 70 -18.03 -19.35 5.46
CA LEU A 70 -18.84 -18.22 5.95
C LEU A 70 -18.91 -17.07 4.93
N LEU A 71 -17.98 -17.01 3.98
CA LEU A 71 -17.96 -16.00 2.91
C LEU A 71 -18.90 -16.34 1.76
N LEU A 72 -19.35 -17.60 1.63
CA LEU A 72 -20.05 -18.05 0.43
C LEU A 72 -21.35 -17.28 0.16
N GLU A 73 -22.25 -17.20 1.15
CA GLU A 73 -23.52 -16.50 1.01
C GLU A 73 -23.37 -14.98 0.85
N PRO A 74 -22.59 -14.24 1.68
CA PRO A 74 -22.45 -12.81 1.48
C PRO A 74 -21.76 -12.45 0.16
N VAL A 75 -20.82 -13.26 -0.33
CA VAL A 75 -20.24 -13.08 -1.67
C VAL A 75 -21.27 -13.32 -2.76
N LYS A 76 -22.07 -14.39 -2.68
CA LYS A 76 -23.15 -14.64 -3.66
C LYS A 76 -24.14 -13.50 -3.73
N GLU A 77 -24.52 -12.92 -2.60
CA GLU A 77 -25.42 -11.77 -2.56
C GLU A 77 -24.79 -10.53 -3.20
N LEU A 78 -23.52 -10.23 -2.87
CA LEU A 78 -22.79 -9.11 -3.47
C LEU A 78 -22.66 -9.26 -5.00
N SER A 79 -22.37 -10.46 -5.49
CA SER A 79 -22.20 -10.78 -6.91
C SER A 79 -23.47 -10.64 -7.75
N LYS A 80 -24.64 -10.44 -7.14
CA LYS A 80 -25.87 -10.05 -7.87
C LYS A 80 -25.80 -8.63 -8.41
N LYS A 81 -24.85 -7.81 -7.92
CA LYS A 81 -24.61 -6.44 -8.35
C LYS A 81 -23.23 -6.33 -9.00
N SER A 82 -23.13 -5.53 -10.05
CA SER A 82 -21.85 -5.18 -10.66
C SER A 82 -21.00 -4.33 -9.68
N PRO A 83 -19.66 -4.51 -9.65
CA PRO A 83 -18.75 -3.75 -8.78
C PRO A 83 -18.98 -2.24 -8.76
N ASN A 84 -19.22 -1.65 -9.93
CA ASN A 84 -19.45 -0.20 -10.07
C ASN A 84 -20.72 0.32 -9.36
N HIS A 85 -21.58 -0.58 -8.87
CA HIS A 85 -22.82 -0.25 -8.15
C HIS A 85 -22.79 -0.70 -6.69
N TRP A 86 -21.65 -1.21 -6.22
CA TRP A 86 -21.49 -1.54 -4.82
C TRP A 86 -21.48 -0.27 -3.96
N ASN A 87 -21.89 -0.43 -2.71
CA ASN A 87 -21.78 0.59 -1.69
C ASN A 87 -21.45 -0.08 -0.34
N ASP A 88 -21.16 0.74 0.66
CA ASP A 88 -20.78 0.33 2.01
C ASP A 88 -21.70 -0.75 2.60
N LYS A 89 -23.02 -0.65 2.40
CA LYS A 89 -23.99 -1.60 2.96
C LYS A 89 -23.91 -2.96 2.28
N ASP A 90 -23.56 -2.99 1.00
CA ASP A 90 -23.41 -4.21 0.23
C ASP A 90 -22.14 -4.98 0.64
N LEU A 91 -21.03 -4.28 0.92
CA LEU A 91 -19.78 -4.92 1.35
C LEU A 91 -19.76 -5.29 2.85
N MET A 92 -20.51 -4.55 3.68
CA MET A 92 -20.45 -4.69 5.14
C MET A 92 -20.61 -6.13 5.67
N PRO A 93 -21.47 -7.00 5.10
CA PRO A 93 -21.54 -8.40 5.51
C PRO A 93 -20.21 -9.14 5.40
N ILE A 94 -19.44 -8.90 4.34
CA ILE A 94 -18.11 -9.50 4.12
C ILE A 94 -17.08 -8.83 5.05
N ILE A 95 -17.09 -7.51 5.14
CA ILE A 95 -16.16 -6.74 5.97
C ILE A 95 -16.23 -7.15 7.44
N LYS A 96 -17.45 -7.34 7.98
CA LYS A 96 -17.63 -7.79 9.36
C LYS A 96 -17.06 -9.18 9.62
N LEU A 97 -17.07 -10.06 8.63
CA LEU A 97 -16.45 -11.39 8.75
C LEU A 97 -14.93 -11.28 8.76
N LEU A 98 -14.36 -10.45 7.90
CA LEU A 98 -12.92 -10.26 7.74
C LEU A 98 -12.29 -9.38 8.82
N ALA A 99 -13.07 -8.52 9.49
CA ALA A 99 -12.56 -7.50 10.38
C ALA A 99 -11.63 -8.06 11.48
N GLY A 100 -10.39 -7.56 11.48
CA GLY A 100 -9.34 -7.95 12.43
C GLY A 100 -8.90 -9.42 12.37
N ARG A 101 -9.34 -10.19 11.37
CA ARG A 101 -8.95 -11.60 11.18
C ARG A 101 -7.55 -11.68 10.59
N PRO A 102 -6.76 -12.71 10.95
CA PRO A 102 -5.40 -12.81 10.46
C PRO A 102 -5.33 -13.39 9.04
N TRP A 103 -6.27 -14.26 8.66
CA TRP A 103 -6.33 -14.93 7.36
C TRP A 103 -7.64 -15.69 7.17
N ILE A 104 -7.91 -16.12 5.94
CA ILE A 104 -9.05 -16.95 5.54
C ILE A 104 -8.59 -18.40 5.38
N ASP A 105 -9.22 -19.33 6.11
CA ASP A 105 -9.02 -20.76 5.90
C ASP A 105 -9.87 -21.24 4.73
N GLY A 106 -9.22 -21.62 3.63
CA GLY A 106 -9.81 -22.16 2.41
C GLY A 106 -9.64 -23.68 2.25
N ARG A 107 -9.23 -24.40 3.30
CA ARG A 107 -9.04 -25.86 3.23
C ARG A 107 -10.35 -26.61 3.43
N GLY A 108 -10.47 -27.78 2.82
CA GLY A 108 -11.57 -28.72 3.07
C GLY A 108 -12.95 -28.15 2.75
N ASP A 109 -13.87 -28.17 3.72
CA ASP A 109 -15.23 -27.64 3.59
C ASP A 109 -15.30 -26.12 3.40
N ASN A 110 -14.18 -25.41 3.61
CA ASN A 110 -14.09 -23.97 3.43
C ASN A 110 -13.70 -23.53 2.01
N TYR A 111 -13.31 -24.47 1.15
CA TYR A 111 -12.74 -24.18 -0.17
C TYR A 111 -13.65 -23.31 -1.04
N ASP A 112 -14.91 -23.70 -1.19
CA ASP A 112 -15.85 -23.01 -2.09
C ASP A 112 -16.08 -21.55 -1.69
N GLY A 113 -16.17 -21.27 -0.39
CA GLY A 113 -16.36 -19.90 0.10
C GLY A 113 -15.11 -19.04 -0.04
N ALA A 114 -13.92 -19.61 0.21
CA ALA A 114 -12.65 -18.92 -0.03
C ALA A 114 -12.43 -18.63 -1.52
N CYS A 115 -12.72 -19.60 -2.40
CA CYS A 115 -12.67 -19.39 -3.85
C CYS A 115 -13.67 -18.34 -4.33
N ALA A 116 -14.90 -18.32 -3.78
CA ALA A 116 -15.88 -17.30 -4.10
C ALA A 116 -15.34 -15.90 -3.77
N PHE A 117 -14.73 -15.72 -2.59
CA PHE A 117 -14.11 -14.44 -2.22
C PHE A 117 -12.97 -14.05 -3.15
N ASN A 118 -12.06 -14.99 -3.49
CA ASN A 118 -10.97 -14.72 -4.42
C ASN A 118 -11.44 -14.27 -5.81
N MET A 119 -12.62 -14.70 -6.27
CA MET A 119 -13.17 -14.26 -7.55
C MET A 119 -13.59 -12.78 -7.55
N ILE A 120 -13.93 -12.22 -6.38
CA ILE A 120 -14.32 -10.82 -6.24
C ILE A 120 -13.20 -9.95 -5.66
N SER A 121 -12.09 -10.53 -5.20
CA SER A 121 -11.07 -9.81 -4.44
C SER A 121 -10.45 -8.63 -5.19
N PRO A 122 -10.19 -8.66 -6.52
CA PRO A 122 -9.64 -7.48 -7.20
C PRO A 122 -10.58 -6.27 -7.14
N ASP A 123 -11.88 -6.49 -7.36
CA ASP A 123 -12.89 -5.43 -7.29
C ASP A 123 -13.14 -4.99 -5.85
N PHE A 124 -13.09 -5.93 -4.90
CA PHE A 124 -13.22 -5.66 -3.47
C PHE A 124 -12.08 -4.80 -2.96
N ASP A 125 -10.83 -5.16 -3.29
CA ASP A 125 -9.64 -4.40 -2.93
C ASP A 125 -9.63 -3.01 -3.59
N ALA A 126 -10.06 -2.91 -4.86
CA ALA A 126 -10.24 -1.63 -5.54
C ALA A 126 -11.23 -0.73 -4.80
N TYR A 127 -12.40 -1.27 -4.41
CA TYR A 127 -13.37 -0.52 -3.60
C TYR A 127 -12.75 -0.06 -2.27
N LEU A 128 -12.05 -0.95 -1.57
CA LEU A 128 -11.43 -0.62 -0.28
C LEU A 128 -10.37 0.49 -0.38
N ASN A 129 -9.60 0.52 -1.45
CA ASN A 129 -8.59 1.55 -1.68
C ASN A 129 -9.19 2.96 -1.87
N GLU A 130 -10.47 3.06 -2.23
CA GLU A 130 -11.19 4.32 -2.34
C GLU A 130 -11.99 4.67 -1.06
N HIS A 131 -12.07 3.76 -0.08
CA HIS A 131 -12.96 3.84 1.08
C HIS A 131 -12.24 3.55 2.40
N ASP A 132 -11.36 4.47 2.82
CA ASP A 132 -10.48 4.32 3.98
C ASP A 132 -11.19 3.89 5.27
N LYS A 133 -12.39 4.42 5.54
CA LYS A 133 -13.14 4.08 6.76
C LYS A 133 -13.49 2.59 6.85
N ILE A 134 -13.84 1.97 5.72
CA ILE A 134 -14.21 0.55 5.67
C ILE A 134 -12.98 -0.31 5.59
N ARG A 135 -12.02 0.08 4.75
CA ARG A 135 -10.73 -0.60 4.66
C ARG A 135 -10.07 -0.67 6.03
N GLY A 136 -10.18 0.38 6.85
CA GLY A 136 -9.66 0.46 8.21
C GLY A 136 -10.13 -0.65 9.15
N LEU A 137 -11.24 -1.33 8.83
CA LEU A 137 -11.77 -2.42 9.63
C LEU A 137 -11.05 -3.76 9.40
N VAL A 138 -10.31 -3.91 8.30
CA VAL A 138 -9.77 -5.20 7.84
C VAL A 138 -8.25 -5.16 7.68
N ASP A 139 -7.71 -4.12 7.06
CA ASP A 139 -6.35 -3.96 6.54
C ASP A 139 -5.24 -4.59 7.42
N PRO A 140 -4.83 -5.84 7.15
CA PRO A 140 -3.78 -6.51 7.88
C PRO A 140 -2.39 -6.15 7.35
N THR A 141 -1.40 -6.25 8.23
CA THR A 141 0.02 -6.20 7.86
C THR A 141 0.66 -7.55 8.13
N TYR A 142 1.36 -8.10 7.13
CA TYR A 142 2.09 -9.36 7.25
C TYR A 142 3.59 -9.11 7.31
N VAL A 143 4.28 -9.84 8.18
CA VAL A 143 5.74 -9.96 8.17
C VAL A 143 6.08 -11.39 7.77
N VAL A 144 6.90 -11.55 6.74
CA VAL A 144 7.35 -12.85 6.22
C VAL A 144 8.87 -12.92 6.31
N ALA A 145 9.40 -13.92 7.01
CA ALA A 145 10.83 -14.24 7.00
C ALA A 145 11.15 -15.16 5.81
N ASP A 146 12.10 -14.75 4.97
CA ASP A 146 12.65 -15.62 3.95
C ASP A 146 13.58 -16.64 4.59
N VAL A 147 13.14 -17.90 4.64
CA VAL A 147 13.93 -19.01 5.17
C VAL A 147 14.65 -19.79 4.07
N GLY A 148 14.57 -19.36 2.81
CA GLY A 148 15.31 -19.93 1.68
C GLY A 148 15.04 -21.42 1.41
N GLY A 149 13.91 -21.95 1.90
CA GLY A 149 13.60 -23.39 1.87
C GLY A 149 14.47 -24.27 2.77
N GLY A 150 15.33 -23.67 3.61
CA GLY A 150 16.11 -24.37 4.62
C GLY A 150 15.37 -24.55 5.95
N PRO A 151 16.03 -25.13 6.96
CA PRO A 151 15.48 -25.18 8.30
C PRO A 151 15.19 -23.76 8.82
N THR A 152 14.00 -23.55 9.36
CA THR A 152 13.64 -22.28 10.00
C THR A 152 14.64 -21.97 11.12
N PRO A 153 15.35 -20.83 11.09
CA PRO A 153 16.27 -20.47 12.16
C PRO A 153 15.50 -20.19 13.45
N ASN A 154 16.20 -20.24 14.58
CA ASN A 154 15.60 -19.84 15.84
C ASN A 154 15.45 -18.31 15.88
N PHE A 155 14.25 -17.83 15.59
CA PHE A 155 13.89 -16.42 15.63
C PHE A 155 13.85 -15.81 17.05
N GLY A 156 14.03 -16.63 18.10
CA GLY A 156 13.88 -16.15 19.48
C GLY A 156 12.46 -15.68 19.81
N ILE A 157 11.47 -16.11 19.03
CA ILE A 157 10.09 -15.61 19.08
C ILE A 157 9.41 -15.91 20.41
N ASN A 158 9.84 -16.97 21.11
CA ASN A 158 9.34 -17.33 22.44
C ASN A 158 9.66 -16.28 23.51
N ASN A 159 10.61 -15.37 23.24
CA ASN A 159 10.97 -14.26 24.13
C ASN A 159 10.37 -12.92 23.66
N TYR A 160 9.55 -12.95 22.60
CA TYR A 160 8.89 -11.79 22.03
C TYR A 160 7.37 -11.86 22.21
N PRO A 161 6.71 -10.76 22.62
CA PRO A 161 7.34 -9.56 23.14
C PRO A 161 7.93 -9.82 24.54
N PRO A 162 9.01 -9.10 24.94
CA PRO A 162 9.58 -9.25 26.28
C PRO A 162 8.53 -9.02 27.39
N VAL A 163 8.70 -9.65 28.54
CA VAL A 163 7.81 -9.45 29.69
C VAL A 163 7.74 -7.97 30.06
N GLY A 164 6.52 -7.43 30.17
CA GLY A 164 6.27 -6.01 30.44
C GLY A 164 6.30 -5.10 29.21
N SER A 165 6.51 -5.65 28.02
CA SER A 165 6.40 -4.91 26.76
C SER A 165 4.96 -4.44 26.50
N PRO A 166 4.77 -3.24 25.93
CA PRO A 166 3.46 -2.76 25.51
C PRO A 166 2.94 -3.45 24.23
N HIS A 167 3.77 -4.22 23.52
CA HIS A 167 3.39 -4.88 22.27
C HIS A 167 2.48 -6.10 22.52
N PRO A 168 1.47 -6.35 21.67
CA PRO A 168 0.61 -7.51 21.79
C PRO A 168 1.36 -8.81 21.47
N GLN A 169 0.76 -9.93 21.89
CA GLN A 169 1.24 -11.26 21.52
C GLN A 169 1.15 -11.46 20.02
N LEU A 170 2.14 -12.16 19.46
CA LEU A 170 2.20 -12.42 18.03
C LEU A 170 1.14 -13.41 17.58
N VAL A 171 0.58 -13.15 16.40
CA VAL A 171 -0.33 -14.07 15.71
C VAL A 171 0.41 -14.66 14.52
N ASN A 172 0.56 -15.98 14.52
CA ASN A 172 1.14 -16.69 13.38
C ASN A 172 0.09 -16.88 12.28
N PHE A 173 0.48 -16.64 11.04
CA PHE A 173 -0.36 -17.00 9.90
C PHE A 173 -0.38 -18.53 9.79
N ALA A 174 -1.57 -19.13 9.83
CA ALA A 174 -1.78 -20.55 9.59
C ALA A 174 -0.85 -21.53 10.35
N ASN A 175 -0.52 -21.21 11.61
CA ASN A 175 0.44 -21.97 12.44
C ASN A 175 1.85 -22.10 11.82
N THR A 176 2.20 -21.23 10.86
CA THR A 176 3.56 -21.12 10.37
C THR A 176 4.47 -20.52 11.44
N THR A 177 5.76 -20.72 11.29
CA THR A 177 6.79 -20.20 12.21
C THR A 177 7.53 -18.99 11.63
N TYR A 178 7.20 -18.57 10.41
CA TYR A 178 7.93 -17.57 9.62
C TYR A 178 7.02 -16.51 8.98
N VAL A 179 5.71 -16.54 9.26
CA VAL A 179 4.76 -15.50 8.83
C VAL A 179 3.92 -15.05 10.02
N TRP A 180 3.91 -13.73 10.26
CA TRP A 180 3.20 -13.09 11.35
C TRP A 180 2.21 -12.06 10.84
N VAL A 181 1.10 -11.87 11.56
CA VAL A 181 0.03 -10.96 11.18
C VAL A 181 -0.17 -9.91 12.26
N PHE A 182 -0.32 -8.66 11.83
CA PHE A 182 -0.57 -7.50 12.66
C PHE A 182 -1.84 -6.81 12.20
N ASN A 183 -2.71 -6.49 13.17
CA ASN A 183 -4.00 -5.83 12.94
C ASN A 183 -4.15 -4.65 13.89
N GLY A 184 -5.02 -3.71 13.51
CA GLY A 184 -5.35 -2.54 14.31
C GLY A 184 -4.41 -1.36 14.09
N ARG A 185 -4.59 -0.34 14.92
CA ARG A 185 -4.01 1.00 14.72
C ARG A 185 -2.50 0.98 14.56
N ASP A 186 -1.80 0.24 15.42
CA ASP A 186 -0.34 0.24 15.46
C ASP A 186 0.31 -0.89 14.64
N ARG A 187 -0.45 -1.56 13.75
CA ARG A 187 0.01 -2.77 13.03
C ARG A 187 1.35 -2.58 12.31
N VAL A 188 1.55 -1.42 11.67
CA VAL A 188 2.78 -1.12 10.91
C VAL A 188 3.97 -0.93 11.85
N ALA A 189 3.80 -0.15 12.91
CA ALA A 189 4.83 0.05 13.93
C ALA A 189 5.18 -1.26 14.65
N GLN A 190 4.18 -2.09 14.97
CA GLN A 190 4.38 -3.41 15.57
C GLN A 190 5.10 -4.37 14.63
N ALA A 191 4.76 -4.37 13.34
CA ALA A 191 5.44 -5.15 12.31
C ALA A 191 6.91 -4.74 12.18
N GLN A 192 7.20 -3.44 12.12
CA GLN A 192 8.56 -2.91 12.06
C GLN A 192 9.37 -3.25 13.33
N HIS A 193 8.75 -3.18 14.50
CA HIS A 193 9.39 -3.58 15.74
C HIS A 193 9.76 -5.08 15.73
N LEU A 194 8.86 -5.95 15.23
CA LEU A 194 9.19 -7.36 15.04
C LEU A 194 10.34 -7.54 14.05
N VAL A 195 10.36 -6.81 12.93
CA VAL A 195 11.46 -6.87 11.95
C VAL A 195 12.80 -6.59 12.61
N GLY A 196 12.90 -5.52 13.40
CA GLY A 196 14.12 -5.19 14.14
C GLY A 196 14.54 -6.29 15.13
N TRP A 197 13.57 -6.87 15.85
CA TRP A 197 13.83 -8.00 16.75
C TRP A 197 14.39 -9.22 16.00
N LEU A 198 13.77 -9.60 14.89
CA LEU A 198 14.17 -10.76 14.09
C LEU A 198 15.56 -10.58 13.48
N GLN A 199 15.90 -9.39 12.99
CA GLN A 199 17.23 -9.10 12.43
C GLN A 199 18.33 -9.08 13.49
N CYS A 200 18.01 -8.67 14.72
CA CYS A 200 18.93 -8.80 15.85
C CYS A 200 19.17 -10.27 16.22
N ALA A 201 18.13 -11.10 16.20
CA ALA A 201 18.22 -12.53 16.53
C ALA A 201 18.94 -13.34 15.44
N VAL A 202 18.70 -12.99 14.17
CA VAL A 202 19.26 -13.67 12.99
C VAL A 202 19.85 -12.63 12.03
N PRO A 203 21.14 -12.27 12.20
CA PRO A 203 21.80 -11.32 11.30
C PRO A 203 21.80 -11.82 9.85
N GLY A 204 21.41 -10.95 8.92
CA GLY A 204 21.32 -11.28 7.49
C GLY A 204 20.03 -11.99 7.06
N LEU A 205 19.02 -12.08 7.94
CA LEU A 205 17.68 -12.54 7.57
C LEU A 205 16.96 -11.51 6.70
N ASP A 206 16.50 -11.94 5.54
CA ASP A 206 15.61 -11.16 4.69
C ASP A 206 14.17 -11.25 5.19
N LEU A 207 13.52 -10.09 5.31
CA LEU A 207 12.17 -9.94 5.82
C LEU A 207 11.36 -9.10 4.84
N PHE A 208 10.14 -9.54 4.56
CA PHE A 208 9.18 -8.81 3.75
C PHE A 208 8.03 -8.33 4.63
N VAL A 209 7.62 -7.08 4.42
CA VAL A 209 6.43 -6.51 5.05
C VAL A 209 5.40 -6.21 3.97
N PHE A 210 4.21 -6.77 4.11
CA PHE A 210 3.11 -6.58 3.17
C PHE A 210 1.95 -5.89 3.88
N ASN A 211 1.58 -4.70 3.42
CA ASN A 211 0.32 -4.05 3.80
C ASN A 211 -0.73 -4.43 2.77
N THR A 212 -1.78 -5.11 3.19
CA THR A 212 -2.84 -5.58 2.28
C THR A 212 -4.18 -4.96 2.66
N SER A 213 -5.05 -4.74 1.68
CA SER A 213 -6.41 -4.24 1.88
C SER A 213 -7.35 -5.30 2.47
N SER A 214 -7.02 -6.58 2.29
CA SER A 214 -7.80 -7.72 2.75
C SER A 214 -6.90 -8.84 3.31
N PRO A 215 -7.44 -9.79 4.10
CA PRO A 215 -6.66 -10.87 4.68
C PRO A 215 -6.26 -11.88 3.63
N ALA A 216 -5.04 -12.40 3.74
CA ALA A 216 -4.56 -13.48 2.91
C ALA A 216 -5.34 -14.79 3.14
N THR A 217 -5.38 -15.65 2.13
CA THR A 217 -6.08 -16.93 2.15
C THR A 217 -5.08 -18.09 2.20
N GLN A 218 -5.31 -19.08 3.06
CA GLN A 218 -4.61 -20.35 3.05
C GLN A 218 -5.44 -21.42 2.35
N TYR A 219 -4.85 -22.13 1.39
CA TYR A 219 -5.43 -23.32 0.74
C TYR A 219 -4.72 -24.60 1.13
#